data_AF-A0A6B0WBU7-F1
#
_entry.id   AF-A0A6B0WBU7-F1
#
_cell.length_a   1.000
_cell.length_b   1.000
_cell.length_c   1.000
_cell.angle_alpha   90.00
_cell.angle_beta   90.00
_cell.angle_gamma   90.00
#
_symmetry.space_group_name_H-M   'P 1'
#
loop_
_entity.id
_entity.type
_entity.pdbx_description
1 polymer ?
#
loop_
_entity_poly.entity_id
_entity_poly.type
_entity_poly.pdbx_seq_one_letter_code
_entity_poly.pdbx_strand_id
1 'polypeptide(L)'
;MSKLRERIRSTRERRSVPFGFGPRGREAESQRHMLVLAEVADADSAAAATSAGADALLAGGDGIEAVVEAADGTPVGARVEAATSAGADALIEAGADFLVFDDAQTEAAALLRPELGHVALLTDAAAAEEDLRLLQPLDLDAILLPSARAAATVRDQLLTRRIAELTRKPLVVPVDGSVDATQLEVWRDAGAFVALVAGDAAAVEAVVAAAAAVPAPRERREDRPNALVPSPASGMMDEDGEEPL
;
A
#
# COMPACT_ATOMS: atom_id res chain seq x y z
N MET A 1 -2.65 -2.15 15.54
CA MET A 1 -2.02 -1.71 14.26
C MET A 1 -1.60 -2.98 13.54
N SER A 2 -2.24 -3.29 12.42
CA SER A 2 -1.94 -4.50 11.64
C SER A 2 -0.54 -4.46 11.03
N LYS A 3 0.09 -5.63 10.90
CA LYS A 3 1.42 -5.80 10.26
C LYS A 3 1.42 -5.34 8.80
N LEU A 4 0.29 -5.48 8.09
CA LEU A 4 0.15 -5.01 6.70
C LEU A 4 0.31 -3.49 6.61
N ARG A 5 -0.35 -2.75 7.52
CA ARG A 5 -0.26 -1.29 7.60
C ARG A 5 1.16 -0.83 7.84
N GLU A 6 1.90 -1.53 8.71
CA GLU A 6 3.31 -1.24 8.99
C GLU A 6 4.19 -1.47 7.75
N ARG A 7 4.00 -2.59 7.03
CA ARG A 7 4.73 -2.85 5.78
C ARG A 7 4.44 -1.79 4.73
N ILE A 8 3.17 -1.46 4.46
CA ILE A 8 2.80 -0.44 3.46
C ILE A 8 3.40 0.92 3.83
N ARG A 9 3.37 1.29 5.12
CA ARG A 9 3.96 2.54 5.60
C ARG A 9 5.48 2.54 5.39
N SER A 10 6.17 1.44 5.71
CA SER A 10 7.62 1.31 5.53
C SER A 10 8.07 1.39 4.07
N THR A 11 7.26 0.89 3.14
CA THR A 11 7.51 0.99 1.69
C THR A 11 7.30 2.41 1.16
N ARG A 12 6.35 3.15 1.75
CA ARG A 12 6.05 4.55 1.39
C ARG A 12 7.07 5.53 1.98
N GLU A 13 7.49 5.30 3.22
CA GLU A 13 8.47 6.15 3.90
C GLU A 13 9.85 5.90 3.30
N ARG A 14 10.38 6.87 2.55
CA ARG A 14 11.81 6.90 2.25
C ARG A 14 12.52 7.03 3.59
N ARG A 15 13.15 5.97 4.10
CA ARG A 15 14.06 6.14 5.26
C ARG A 15 15.07 7.20 4.86
N SER A 16 15.09 8.29 5.61
CA SER A 16 16.05 9.36 5.39
C SER A 16 17.45 8.75 5.44
N VAL A 17 18.24 9.01 4.39
CA VAL A 17 19.65 8.63 4.41
C VAL A 17 20.24 9.26 5.68
N PRO A 18 20.89 8.49 6.57
CA PRO A 18 21.49 9.08 7.75
C PRO A 18 22.47 10.17 7.30
N PHE A 19 22.26 11.39 7.78
CA PHE A 19 23.16 12.50 7.49
C PHE A 19 24.52 12.20 8.15
N GLY A 20 25.55 11.93 7.35
CA GLY A 20 26.93 11.72 7.83
C GLY A 20 27.82 10.96 6.84
N PHE A 21 29.13 10.99 7.06
CA PHE A 21 30.15 10.25 6.29
C PHE A 21 30.32 8.79 6.75
N GLY A 22 29.30 8.21 7.41
CA GLY A 22 29.33 6.81 7.84
C GLY A 22 29.13 5.85 6.66
N PRO A 23 29.60 4.60 6.76
CA PRO A 23 29.31 3.59 5.75
C PRO A 23 27.80 3.48 5.60
N ARG A 24 27.31 3.56 4.35
CA ARG A 24 25.91 3.27 4.03
C ARG A 24 25.62 1.85 4.52
N GLY A 25 24.80 1.74 5.56
CA GLY A 25 24.38 0.43 6.06
C GLY A 25 23.74 -0.35 4.93
N ARG A 26 24.01 -1.66 4.89
CA ARG A 26 23.47 -2.63 3.94
C ARG A 26 21.93 -2.62 3.85
N GLU A 27 21.25 -2.01 4.82
CA GLU A 27 19.80 -1.74 4.82
C GLU A 27 19.32 -0.80 3.70
N ALA A 28 20.21 -0.01 3.08
CA ALA A 28 19.85 0.78 1.90
C ALA A 28 19.72 -0.07 0.62
N GLU A 29 20.24 -1.31 0.60
CA GLU A 29 20.33 -2.14 -0.62
C GLU A 29 19.08 -2.99 -0.90
N SER A 30 18.10 -3.06 0.02
CA SER A 30 16.88 -3.89 -0.17
C SER A 30 15.59 -3.11 0.09
N GLN A 31 15.56 -1.81 -0.22
CA GLN A 31 14.31 -1.06 -0.23
C GLN A 31 13.54 -1.34 -1.52
N ARG A 32 12.69 -2.37 -1.49
CA ARG A 32 11.67 -2.54 -2.52
C ARG A 32 10.65 -1.41 -2.37
N HIS A 33 10.32 -0.75 -3.47
CA HIS A 33 9.32 0.34 -3.50
C HIS A 33 7.91 -0.15 -3.87
N MET A 34 7.75 -1.46 -3.97
CA MET A 34 6.49 -2.16 -4.12
C MET A 34 6.49 -3.42 -3.26
N LEU A 35 5.35 -3.69 -2.64
CA LEU A 35 5.09 -4.93 -1.89
C LEU A 35 4.44 -5.96 -2.81
N VAL A 36 4.79 -7.22 -2.61
CA VAL A 36 4.18 -8.35 -3.32
C VAL A 36 3.29 -9.13 -2.36
N LEU A 37 2.01 -9.21 -2.69
CA LEU A 37 0.99 -9.97 -1.96
C LEU A 37 0.62 -11.18 -2.82
N ALA A 38 0.74 -12.39 -2.31
CA ALA A 38 0.42 -13.61 -3.07
C ALA A 38 -0.97 -14.11 -2.68
N GLU A 39 -1.82 -14.38 -3.67
CA GLU A 39 -3.10 -15.08 -3.45
C GLU A 39 -2.84 -16.59 -3.39
N VAL A 40 -3.24 -17.22 -2.28
CA VAL A 40 -2.97 -18.62 -1.99
C VAL A 40 -4.25 -19.37 -1.66
N ALA A 41 -4.37 -20.59 -2.16
CA ALA A 41 -5.49 -21.48 -1.86
C ALA A 41 -5.19 -22.44 -0.70
N ASP A 42 -3.95 -22.95 -0.64
CA ASP A 42 -3.56 -24.03 0.26
C ASP A 42 -2.26 -23.71 1.03
N ALA A 43 -2.02 -24.44 2.12
CA ALA A 43 -0.80 -24.34 2.92
C ALA A 43 0.49 -24.58 2.11
N ASP A 44 0.48 -25.51 1.15
CA ASP A 44 1.63 -25.76 0.27
C ASP A 44 1.95 -24.53 -0.61
N SER A 45 0.91 -23.88 -1.12
CA SER A 45 1.05 -22.65 -1.91
C SER A 45 1.53 -21.48 -1.04
N ALA A 46 1.10 -21.43 0.22
CA ALA A 46 1.55 -20.44 1.21
C ALA A 46 3.04 -20.58 1.53
N ALA A 47 3.52 -21.80 1.77
CA ALA A 47 4.94 -22.06 2.01
C ALA A 47 5.79 -21.73 0.78
N ALA A 48 5.31 -22.08 -0.41
CA ALA A 48 5.99 -21.80 -1.67
C ALA A 48 6.06 -20.29 -1.97
N ALA A 49 4.96 -19.55 -1.75
CA ALA A 49 4.91 -18.09 -1.92
C ALA A 49 5.80 -17.36 -0.92
N THR A 50 5.84 -17.82 0.34
CA THR A 50 6.76 -17.30 1.36
C THR A 50 8.22 -17.53 0.95
N SER A 51 8.53 -18.72 0.46
CA SER A 51 9.88 -19.07 -0.04
C SER A 51 10.28 -18.26 -1.28
N ALA A 52 9.32 -17.90 -2.13
CA ALA A 52 9.51 -17.02 -3.29
C ALA A 52 9.72 -15.54 -2.89
N GLY A 53 9.54 -15.20 -1.61
CA GLY A 53 9.80 -13.86 -1.08
C GLY A 53 8.62 -12.90 -1.12
N ALA A 54 7.38 -13.43 -1.06
CA ALA A 54 6.17 -12.64 -0.88
C ALA A 54 6.20 -11.85 0.44
N ASP A 55 5.69 -10.62 0.42
CA ASP A 55 5.61 -9.73 1.58
C ASP A 55 4.29 -9.89 2.35
N ALA A 56 3.29 -10.56 1.81
CA ALA A 56 2.04 -10.89 2.49
C ALA A 56 1.33 -11.99 1.70
N LEU A 57 0.45 -12.72 2.38
CA LEU A 57 -0.37 -13.76 1.76
C LEU A 57 -1.85 -13.40 1.87
N LEU A 58 -2.64 -13.73 0.85
CA LEU A 58 -4.10 -13.63 0.86
C LEU A 58 -4.68 -15.03 0.65
N ALA A 59 -5.30 -15.57 1.70
CA ALA A 59 -6.03 -16.81 1.64
C ALA A 59 -7.45 -16.59 1.08
N GLY A 60 -7.81 -17.37 0.06
CA GLY A 60 -9.17 -17.43 -0.47
C GLY A 60 -10.01 -18.47 0.28
N GLY A 61 -10.76 -18.06 1.30
CA GLY A 61 -11.75 -18.92 1.97
C GLY A 61 -11.26 -19.73 3.18
N ASP A 62 -11.90 -20.88 3.40
CA ASP A 62 -11.74 -21.73 4.58
C ASP A 62 -10.33 -22.36 4.65
N GLY A 63 -9.76 -22.46 5.87
CA GLY A 63 -8.43 -23.08 6.08
C GLY A 63 -7.29 -22.11 6.38
N ILE A 64 -7.60 -20.90 6.84
CA ILE A 64 -6.64 -19.84 7.18
C ILE A 64 -5.61 -20.30 8.21
N GLU A 65 -6.01 -21.11 9.20
CA GLU A 65 -5.11 -21.63 10.24
C GLU A 65 -3.91 -22.36 9.64
N ALA A 66 -4.16 -23.25 8.67
CA ALA A 66 -3.11 -23.99 7.99
C ALA A 66 -2.21 -23.09 7.15
N VAL A 67 -2.78 -22.04 6.54
CA VAL A 67 -2.02 -21.02 5.80
C VAL A 67 -1.15 -20.18 6.73
N VAL A 68 -1.67 -19.82 7.90
CA VAL A 68 -0.95 -19.05 8.93
C VAL A 68 0.21 -19.85 9.50
N GLU A 69 0.02 -21.14 9.76
CA GLU A 69 1.12 -22.03 10.19
C GLU A 69 2.21 -22.14 9.11
N ALA A 70 1.82 -22.22 7.84
CA ALA A 70 2.76 -22.30 6.72
C ALA A 70 3.45 -20.97 6.36
N ALA A 71 2.93 -19.83 6.84
CA ALA A 71 3.42 -18.50 6.50
C ALA A 71 4.72 -18.08 7.23
N ASP A 72 5.17 -18.84 8.23
CA ASP A 72 6.40 -18.63 8.99
C ASP A 72 6.61 -17.16 9.44
N GLY A 73 5.54 -16.53 9.95
CA GLY A 73 5.55 -15.13 10.42
C GLY A 73 5.29 -14.06 9.36
N THR A 74 5.02 -14.44 8.11
CA THR A 74 4.52 -13.55 7.05
C THR A 74 3.05 -13.19 7.32
N PRO A 75 2.63 -11.92 7.17
CA PRO A 75 1.26 -11.53 7.45
C PRO A 75 0.30 -12.18 6.45
N VAL A 76 -0.74 -12.82 6.99
CA VAL A 76 -1.77 -13.52 6.22
C VAL A 76 -3.06 -12.74 6.33
N GLY A 77 -3.74 -12.55 5.21
CA GLY A 77 -5.08 -12.01 5.19
C GLY A 77 -6.09 -12.98 4.60
N ALA A 78 -7.36 -12.73 4.90
CA ALA A 78 -8.46 -13.53 4.39
C ALA A 78 -9.30 -12.70 3.44
N ARG A 79 -9.69 -13.30 2.31
CA ARG A 79 -10.70 -12.73 1.42
C ARG A 79 -12.08 -13.28 1.79
N VAL A 80 -12.98 -12.39 2.19
CA VAL A 80 -14.35 -12.75 2.56
C VAL A 80 -15.33 -11.83 1.83
N GLU A 81 -16.29 -12.41 1.11
CA GLU A 81 -17.29 -11.62 0.37
C GLU A 81 -18.25 -10.87 1.32
N ALA A 82 -18.71 -11.54 2.38
CA ALA A 82 -19.60 -10.96 3.38
C ALA A 82 -19.07 -11.24 4.79
N ALA A 83 -18.32 -10.29 5.36
CA ALA A 83 -17.81 -10.45 6.72
C ALA A 83 -18.86 -10.02 7.75
N THR A 84 -19.12 -10.88 8.73
CA THR A 84 -19.93 -10.58 9.92
C THR A 84 -19.01 -10.31 11.11
N SER A 85 -19.52 -9.74 12.20
CA SER A 85 -18.71 -9.58 13.42
C SER A 85 -18.15 -10.92 13.92
N ALA A 86 -18.96 -11.99 13.88
CA ALA A 86 -18.52 -13.31 14.32
C ALA A 86 -17.46 -13.91 13.39
N GLY A 87 -17.58 -13.66 12.08
CA GLY A 87 -16.56 -14.04 11.11
C GLY A 87 -15.23 -13.33 11.37
N ALA A 88 -15.25 -12.02 11.63
CA ALA A 88 -14.04 -11.27 11.97
C ALA A 88 -13.35 -11.79 13.24
N ASP A 89 -14.13 -12.15 14.27
CA ASP A 89 -13.59 -12.76 15.50
C ASP A 89 -12.93 -14.12 15.21
N ALA A 90 -13.58 -14.98 14.41
CA ALA A 90 -13.00 -16.26 13.99
C ALA A 90 -11.70 -16.09 13.19
N LEU A 91 -11.59 -15.05 12.36
CA LEU A 91 -10.37 -14.74 11.62
C LEU A 91 -9.22 -14.33 12.54
N ILE A 92 -9.50 -13.57 13.61
CA ILE A 92 -8.51 -13.19 14.61
C ILE A 92 -8.03 -14.43 15.37
N GLU A 93 -8.95 -15.30 15.76
CA GLU A 93 -8.63 -16.57 16.44
C GLU A 93 -7.78 -17.48 15.55
N ALA A 94 -8.04 -17.50 14.25
CA ALA A 94 -7.25 -18.21 13.24
C ALA A 94 -5.88 -17.57 12.95
N GLY A 95 -5.60 -16.38 13.49
CA GLY A 95 -4.32 -15.68 13.34
C GLY A 95 -4.20 -14.80 12.08
N ALA A 96 -5.31 -14.41 11.46
CA ALA A 96 -5.28 -13.48 10.34
C ALA A 96 -4.84 -12.06 10.77
N ASP A 97 -4.01 -11.41 9.96
CA ASP A 97 -3.51 -10.05 10.17
C ASP A 97 -4.35 -8.98 9.43
N PHE A 98 -5.06 -9.35 8.35
CA PHE A 98 -5.92 -8.43 7.60
C PHE A 98 -7.10 -9.12 6.90
N LEU A 99 -8.13 -8.34 6.58
CA LEU A 99 -9.36 -8.77 5.92
C LEU A 99 -9.55 -7.99 4.63
N VAL A 100 -9.78 -8.70 3.52
CA VAL A 100 -10.23 -8.14 2.25
C VAL A 100 -11.73 -8.39 2.14
N PHE A 101 -12.51 -7.31 2.01
CA PHE A 101 -13.97 -7.38 2.06
C PHE A 101 -14.66 -6.49 1.02
N ASP A 102 -15.90 -6.84 0.67
CA ASP A 102 -16.80 -6.03 -0.15
C ASP A 102 -17.65 -5.10 0.74
N ASP A 103 -17.70 -3.81 0.42
CA ASP A 103 -18.35 -2.78 1.23
C ASP A 103 -19.88 -2.88 1.21
N ALA A 104 -20.48 -3.46 0.17
CA ALA A 104 -21.92 -3.61 0.05
C ALA A 104 -22.45 -4.81 0.84
N GLN A 105 -21.63 -5.85 1.06
CA GLN A 105 -22.03 -7.10 1.70
C GLN A 105 -21.55 -7.26 3.15
N THR A 106 -20.57 -6.47 3.57
CA THR A 106 -19.94 -6.60 4.90
C THR A 106 -20.68 -5.81 5.98
N GLU A 107 -20.86 -6.41 7.15
CA GLU A 107 -21.43 -5.73 8.30
C GLU A 107 -20.44 -4.70 8.87
N ALA A 108 -20.91 -3.47 9.12
CA ALA A 108 -20.07 -2.43 9.72
C ALA A 108 -19.46 -2.84 11.08
N ALA A 109 -20.08 -3.77 11.80
CA ALA A 109 -19.58 -4.31 13.06
C ALA A 109 -18.27 -5.11 12.89
N ALA A 110 -18.02 -5.72 11.72
CA ALA A 110 -16.77 -6.42 11.42
C ALA A 110 -15.57 -5.46 11.40
N LEU A 111 -15.79 -4.18 11.06
CA LEU A 111 -14.73 -3.16 11.00
C LEU A 111 -14.33 -2.59 12.36
N LEU A 112 -15.03 -2.98 13.44
CA LEU A 112 -14.74 -2.50 14.80
C LEU A 112 -13.56 -3.26 15.45
N ARG A 113 -12.88 -4.14 14.73
CA ARG A 113 -11.74 -4.93 15.21
C ARG A 113 -10.41 -4.29 14.76
N PRO A 114 -9.80 -3.40 15.56
CA PRO A 114 -8.56 -2.71 15.20
C PRO A 114 -7.33 -3.63 15.10
N GLU A 115 -7.46 -4.88 15.54
CA GLU A 115 -6.46 -5.93 15.41
C GLU A 115 -6.27 -6.34 13.94
N LEU A 116 -7.38 -6.40 13.19
CA LEU A 116 -7.37 -6.72 11.77
C LEU A 116 -7.07 -5.47 10.94
N GLY A 117 -6.24 -5.67 9.93
CA GLY A 117 -6.11 -4.72 8.85
C GLY A 117 -7.33 -4.76 7.93
N HIS A 118 -7.73 -3.62 7.38
CA HIS A 118 -8.94 -3.52 6.58
C HIS A 118 -8.62 -3.14 5.13
N VAL A 119 -8.94 -4.02 4.19
CA VAL A 119 -8.77 -3.77 2.76
C VAL A 119 -10.12 -3.85 2.07
N ALA A 120 -10.58 -2.72 1.54
CA ALA A 120 -11.84 -2.69 0.79
C ALA A 120 -11.60 -3.12 -0.66
N LEU A 121 -12.43 -4.03 -1.16
CA LEU A 121 -12.49 -4.39 -2.58
C LEU A 121 -13.32 -3.34 -3.32
N LEU A 122 -12.75 -2.74 -4.35
CA LEU A 122 -13.48 -1.88 -5.26
C LEU A 122 -14.08 -2.73 -6.38
N THR A 123 -15.40 -2.70 -6.55
CA THR A 123 -16.10 -3.46 -7.59
C THR A 123 -15.99 -2.81 -8.98
N ASP A 124 -15.94 -1.48 -9.04
CA ASP A 124 -15.80 -0.72 -10.29
C ASP A 124 -14.68 0.35 -10.21
N ALA A 125 -13.70 0.26 -11.12
CA ALA A 125 -12.64 1.25 -11.26
C ALA A 125 -13.15 2.62 -11.75
N ALA A 126 -14.36 2.68 -12.33
CA ALA A 126 -15.04 3.90 -12.75
C ALA A 126 -16.04 4.44 -11.71
N ALA A 127 -15.96 3.97 -10.46
CA ALA A 127 -16.81 4.43 -9.36
C ALA A 127 -16.92 5.96 -9.28
N ALA A 128 -18.11 6.42 -8.89
CA ALA A 128 -18.41 7.84 -8.78
C ALA A 128 -17.49 8.51 -7.75
N GLU A 129 -17.29 9.83 -7.89
CA GLU A 129 -16.35 10.53 -7.01
C GLU A 129 -16.86 10.56 -5.57
N GLU A 130 -18.18 10.65 -5.42
CA GLU A 130 -18.90 10.62 -4.17
C GLU A 130 -18.61 9.30 -3.42
N ASP A 131 -18.73 8.17 -4.11
CA ASP A 131 -18.51 6.83 -3.52
C ASP A 131 -17.06 6.66 -3.04
N LEU A 132 -16.09 7.10 -3.85
CA LEU A 132 -14.67 7.05 -3.47
C LEU A 132 -14.34 7.91 -2.25
N ARG A 133 -15.03 9.05 -2.09
CA ARG A 133 -14.88 9.93 -0.92
C ARG A 133 -15.52 9.34 0.33
N LEU A 134 -16.54 8.51 0.22
CA LEU A 134 -17.16 7.82 1.36
C LEU A 134 -16.22 6.81 2.02
N LEU A 135 -15.24 6.28 1.28
CA LEU A 135 -14.22 5.37 1.82
C LEU A 135 -13.14 6.08 2.64
N GLN A 136 -12.93 7.38 2.43
CA GLN A 136 -11.89 8.16 3.10
C GLN A 136 -11.96 8.13 4.65
N PRO A 137 -13.12 8.35 5.30
CA PRO A 137 -13.21 8.35 6.76
C PRO A 137 -13.06 6.97 7.40
N LEU A 138 -13.15 5.87 6.63
CA LEU A 138 -12.96 4.51 7.15
C LEU A 138 -11.48 4.26 7.45
N ASP A 139 -11.17 3.51 8.51
CA ASP A 139 -9.79 3.11 8.84
C ASP A 139 -9.32 1.94 7.97
N LEU A 140 -9.40 2.13 6.65
CA LEU A 140 -8.86 1.21 5.67
C LEU A 140 -7.33 1.34 5.60
N ASP A 141 -6.66 0.21 5.50
CA ASP A 141 -5.23 0.12 5.26
C ASP A 141 -4.91 0.21 3.77
N ALA A 142 -5.74 -0.37 2.91
CA ALA A 142 -5.59 -0.32 1.45
C ALA A 142 -6.93 -0.50 0.72
N ILE A 143 -6.91 -0.30 -0.60
CA ILE A 143 -8.04 -0.57 -1.50
C ILE A 143 -7.57 -1.50 -2.60
N LEU A 144 -8.25 -2.63 -2.78
CA LEU A 144 -7.98 -3.58 -3.85
C LEU A 144 -8.78 -3.20 -5.11
N LEU A 145 -8.07 -2.98 -6.22
CA LEU A 145 -8.69 -2.69 -7.50
C LEU A 145 -9.29 -3.96 -8.13
N PRO A 146 -10.39 -3.84 -8.90
CA PRO A 146 -11.07 -5.00 -9.48
C PRO A 146 -10.23 -5.69 -10.57
N SER A 147 -9.43 -4.91 -11.30
CA SER A 147 -8.50 -5.40 -12.31
C SER A 147 -7.42 -4.36 -12.59
N ALA A 148 -6.30 -4.80 -13.15
CA ALA A 148 -5.35 -3.90 -13.77
C ALA A 148 -4.86 -4.46 -15.10
N ARG A 149 -4.62 -3.56 -16.05
CA ARG A 149 -4.09 -3.94 -17.36
C ARG A 149 -2.58 -3.95 -17.32
N ALA A 150 -2.00 -5.06 -17.77
CA ALA A 150 -0.55 -5.19 -17.95
C ALA A 150 0.02 -4.14 -18.92
N ALA A 151 -0.74 -3.72 -19.94
CA ALA A 151 -0.41 -2.57 -20.79
C ALA A 151 -1.34 -1.39 -20.45
N ALA A 152 -1.09 -0.75 -19.31
CA ALA A 152 -1.92 0.36 -18.85
C ALA A 152 -1.80 1.57 -19.79
N THR A 153 -2.94 2.10 -20.24
CA THR A 153 -2.98 3.37 -20.96
C THR A 153 -2.81 4.54 -20.01
N VAL A 154 -2.52 5.74 -20.54
CA VAL A 154 -2.53 6.99 -19.74
C VAL A 154 -3.89 7.17 -19.06
N ARG A 155 -5.00 6.76 -19.70
CA ARG A 155 -6.33 6.82 -19.10
C ARG A 155 -6.43 5.92 -17.88
N ASP A 156 -5.93 4.69 -17.97
CA ASP A 156 -5.92 3.74 -16.85
C ASP A 156 -5.08 4.27 -15.68
N GLN A 157 -3.94 4.91 -15.99
CA GLN A 157 -3.11 5.56 -14.97
C GLN A 157 -3.82 6.73 -14.27
N LEU A 158 -4.53 7.56 -15.04
CA LEU A 158 -5.32 8.68 -14.49
C LEU A 158 -6.48 8.18 -13.61
N LEU A 159 -7.14 7.10 -14.00
CA LEU A 159 -8.21 6.49 -13.20
C LEU A 159 -7.66 5.92 -11.89
N THR A 160 -6.56 5.18 -11.95
CA THR A 160 -5.87 4.64 -10.76
C THR A 160 -5.47 5.77 -9.81
N ARG A 161 -4.86 6.83 -10.37
CA ARG A 161 -4.46 8.00 -9.59
C ARG A 161 -5.64 8.75 -8.96
N ARG A 162 -6.75 8.90 -9.70
CA ARG A 162 -7.99 9.47 -9.17
C ARG A 162 -8.48 8.70 -7.94
N ILE A 163 -8.48 7.37 -7.98
CA ILE A 163 -8.89 6.53 -6.85
C ILE A 163 -7.96 6.78 -5.65
N ALA A 164 -6.64 6.75 -5.86
CA ALA A 164 -5.66 6.98 -4.80
C ALA A 164 -5.82 8.37 -4.14
N GLU A 165 -6.04 9.42 -4.93
CA GLU A 165 -6.18 10.80 -4.45
C GLU A 165 -7.48 11.04 -3.69
N LEU A 166 -8.61 10.48 -4.17
CA LEU A 166 -9.92 10.66 -3.54
C LEU A 166 -10.06 9.87 -2.25
N THR A 167 -9.57 8.62 -2.24
CA THR A 167 -9.65 7.74 -1.06
C THR A 167 -8.57 8.07 -0.04
N ARG A 168 -7.43 8.64 -0.48
CA ARG A 168 -6.21 8.85 0.29
C ARG A 168 -5.63 7.55 0.88
N LYS A 169 -5.98 6.40 0.32
CA LYS A 169 -5.50 5.08 0.73
C LYS A 169 -4.52 4.52 -0.30
N PRO A 170 -3.56 3.66 0.10
CA PRO A 170 -2.74 2.91 -0.86
C PRO A 170 -3.60 1.93 -1.64
N LEU A 171 -3.25 1.73 -2.90
CA LEU A 171 -3.95 0.79 -3.76
C LEU A 171 -3.18 -0.53 -3.86
N VAL A 172 -3.94 -1.63 -3.91
CA VAL A 172 -3.50 -2.98 -4.26
C VAL A 172 -3.97 -3.25 -5.69
N VAL A 173 -3.03 -3.63 -6.55
CA VAL A 173 -3.29 -3.92 -7.96
C VAL A 173 -3.21 -5.43 -8.18
N PRO A 174 -4.28 -6.07 -8.68
CA PRO A 174 -4.20 -7.47 -9.11
C PRO A 174 -3.33 -7.59 -10.36
N VAL A 175 -2.51 -8.63 -10.38
CA VAL A 175 -1.52 -8.93 -11.42
C VAL A 175 -1.85 -10.27 -12.04
N ASP A 176 -2.34 -10.21 -13.27
CA ASP A 176 -2.60 -11.38 -14.10
C ASP A 176 -1.33 -11.72 -14.91
N GLY A 177 -0.51 -12.63 -14.39
CA GLY A 177 0.68 -13.16 -15.07
C GLY A 177 1.98 -12.37 -14.82
N SER A 178 2.92 -12.45 -15.77
CA SER A 178 4.24 -11.82 -15.62
C SER A 178 4.19 -10.32 -15.89
N VAL A 179 4.66 -9.52 -14.95
CA VAL A 179 4.76 -8.06 -15.06
C VAL A 179 6.22 -7.62 -14.94
N ASP A 180 6.61 -6.63 -15.74
CA ASP A 180 7.96 -6.06 -15.69
C ASP A 180 8.08 -4.89 -14.70
N ALA A 181 9.32 -4.49 -14.40
CA ALA A 181 9.59 -3.40 -13.48
C ALA A 181 9.05 -2.03 -13.96
N THR A 182 8.89 -1.84 -15.28
CA THR A 182 8.41 -0.57 -15.84
C THR A 182 6.92 -0.42 -15.57
N GLN A 183 6.14 -1.49 -15.74
CA GLN A 183 4.72 -1.48 -15.45
C GLN A 183 4.45 -1.34 -13.94
N LEU A 184 5.26 -1.99 -13.10
CA LEU A 184 5.24 -1.78 -11.66
C LEU A 184 5.57 -0.31 -11.28
N GLU A 185 6.56 0.31 -11.93
CA GLU A 185 6.86 1.75 -11.75
C GLU A 185 5.65 2.63 -12.09
N VAL A 186 4.96 2.34 -13.21
CA VAL A 186 3.77 3.09 -13.66
C VAL A 186 2.63 3.03 -12.64
N TRP A 187 2.35 1.84 -12.10
CA TRP A 187 1.32 1.66 -11.07
C TRP A 187 1.69 2.31 -9.75
N ARG A 188 2.95 2.19 -9.33
CA ARG A 188 3.46 2.88 -8.14
C ARG A 188 3.31 4.39 -8.24
N ASP A 189 3.67 4.97 -9.38
CA ASP A 189 3.54 6.41 -9.62
C ASP A 189 2.07 6.88 -9.64
N ALA A 190 1.13 5.97 -9.92
CA ALA A 190 -0.31 6.18 -9.80
C ALA A 190 -0.86 5.98 -8.38
N GLY A 191 -0.06 5.52 -7.41
CA GLY A 191 -0.45 5.33 -6.02
C GLY A 191 -0.72 3.88 -5.59
N ALA A 192 -0.45 2.91 -6.45
CA ALA A 192 -0.53 1.49 -6.14
C ALA A 192 0.81 0.95 -5.66
N PHE A 193 0.91 0.67 -4.36
CA PHE A 193 2.16 0.24 -3.72
C PHE A 193 2.24 -1.26 -3.49
N VAL A 194 1.15 -1.98 -3.76
CA VAL A 194 1.04 -3.42 -3.52
C VAL A 194 0.58 -4.10 -4.81
N ALA A 195 1.28 -5.14 -5.23
CA ALA A 195 0.88 -6.02 -6.31
C ALA A 195 0.31 -7.31 -5.72
N LEU A 196 -0.95 -7.64 -6.04
CA LEU A 196 -1.58 -8.91 -5.72
C LEU A 196 -1.34 -9.89 -6.87
N VAL A 197 -0.58 -10.95 -6.63
CA VAL A 197 -0.24 -11.95 -7.64
C VAL A 197 -1.07 -13.20 -7.38
N ALA A 198 -1.92 -13.55 -8.34
CA ALA A 198 -2.57 -14.86 -8.38
C ALA A 198 -1.71 -15.81 -9.22
N GLY A 199 -1.23 -16.90 -8.63
CA GLY A 199 -0.42 -17.86 -9.37
C GLY A 199 0.47 -18.75 -8.51
N ASP A 200 1.35 -19.49 -9.18
CA ASP A 200 2.35 -20.34 -8.54
C ASP A 200 3.55 -19.55 -8.00
N ALA A 201 4.44 -20.23 -7.28
CA ALA A 201 5.63 -19.62 -6.71
C ALA A 201 6.54 -18.97 -7.76
N ALA A 202 6.54 -19.46 -9.00
CA ALA A 202 7.34 -18.89 -10.09
C ALA A 202 6.80 -17.52 -10.53
N ALA A 203 5.47 -17.35 -10.59
CA ALA A 203 4.87 -16.05 -10.84
C ALA A 203 5.18 -15.05 -9.72
N VAL A 204 5.11 -15.49 -8.46
CA VAL A 204 5.46 -14.66 -7.29
C VAL A 204 6.93 -14.24 -7.36
N GLU A 205 7.85 -15.18 -7.60
CA GLU A 205 9.29 -14.90 -7.69
C GLU A 205 9.61 -13.91 -8.82
N ALA A 206 8.95 -14.05 -9.98
CA ALA A 206 9.11 -13.13 -11.10
C ALA A 206 8.68 -11.70 -10.74
N VAL A 207 7.54 -11.54 -10.05
CA VAL A 207 7.06 -10.22 -9.62
C VAL A 207 7.92 -9.65 -8.49
N VAL A 208 8.42 -10.49 -7.57
CA VAL A 208 9.39 -10.09 -6.54
C VAL A 208 10.68 -9.55 -7.17
N ALA A 209 11.21 -10.24 -8.18
CA ALA A 209 12.39 -9.79 -8.91
C ALA A 209 12.12 -8.48 -9.66
N ALA A 210 10.95 -8.34 -10.30
CA ALA A 210 10.54 -7.11 -10.96
C ALA A 210 10.38 -5.95 -9.96
N ALA A 211 9.78 -6.19 -8.80
CA ALA A 211 9.58 -5.20 -7.73
C ALA A 211 10.91 -4.70 -7.14
N ALA A 212 11.92 -5.58 -7.05
CA ALA A 212 13.26 -5.21 -6.63
C ALA A 212 14.00 -4.33 -7.67
N ALA A 213 13.64 -4.45 -8.94
CA ALA A 213 14.22 -3.63 -10.03
C ALA A 213 13.50 -2.27 -10.22
N VAL A 214 12.40 -2.01 -9.51
CA VAL A 214 11.69 -0.73 -9.58
C VAL A 214 12.59 0.37 -9.00
N PRO A 215 12.92 1.43 -9.78
CA PRO A 215 13.81 2.49 -9.32
C PRO A 215 13.20 3.27 -8.16
N ALA A 216 13.98 4.02 -7.39
CA ALA A 216 13.41 4.87 -6.34
C ALA A 216 12.40 5.90 -6.90
N PRO A 217 11.32 6.24 -6.17
CA PRO A 217 10.36 7.23 -6.62
C PRO A 217 11.05 8.57 -6.88
N ARG A 218 10.73 9.23 -7.99
CA ARG A 218 11.29 10.55 -8.32
C ARG A 218 10.81 11.57 -7.28
N GLU A 219 11.69 12.46 -6.82
CA GLU A 219 11.29 13.63 -6.03
C GLU A 219 10.40 14.54 -6.87
N ARG A 220 9.15 14.75 -6.45
CA ARG A 220 8.30 15.77 -7.04
C ARG A 220 8.88 17.12 -6.69
N ARG A 221 8.93 18.02 -7.67
CA ARG A 221 9.53 19.36 -7.54
C ARG A 221 8.85 20.20 -6.45
N GLU A 222 7.64 19.85 -6.04
CA GLU A 222 6.87 20.47 -4.93
C GLU A 222 7.35 20.06 -3.53
N ASP A 223 7.95 18.88 -3.37
CA ASP A 223 8.55 18.43 -2.09
C ASP A 223 9.96 19.02 -1.86
N ARG A 224 10.45 19.74 -2.87
CA ARG A 224 11.28 20.94 -2.76
C ARG A 224 11.04 21.75 -1.48
N PRO A 225 11.76 21.67 -0.34
CA PRO A 225 11.67 22.76 0.63
C PRO A 225 12.08 24.03 -0.09
N ASN A 226 11.09 24.84 -0.49
CA ASN A 226 11.36 26.17 -1.01
C ASN A 226 12.17 26.88 0.07
N ALA A 227 13.37 27.31 -0.26
CA ALA A 227 14.21 28.05 0.66
C ALA A 227 13.41 29.28 1.13
N LEU A 228 12.89 29.23 2.35
CA LEU A 228 12.27 30.36 3.01
C LEU A 228 13.40 31.34 3.31
N VAL A 229 13.61 32.30 2.43
CA VAL A 229 14.51 33.42 2.70
C VAL A 229 13.83 34.25 3.80
N PRO A 230 14.48 34.49 4.95
CA PRO A 230 13.96 35.41 5.94
C PRO A 230 13.76 36.77 5.29
N SER A 231 12.52 37.25 5.24
CA SER A 231 12.28 38.64 4.85
C SER A 231 12.95 39.52 5.90
N PRO A 232 13.86 40.44 5.54
CA PRO A 232 14.34 41.42 6.49
C PRO A 232 13.11 42.23 6.92
N ALA A 233 12.82 42.21 8.21
CA ALA A 233 11.87 43.12 8.82
C ALA A 233 12.26 44.53 8.40
N SER A 234 11.34 45.23 7.71
CA SER A 234 11.43 46.67 7.51
C SER A 234 11.69 47.30 8.86
N GLY A 235 12.91 47.79 9.06
CA GLY A 235 13.26 48.52 10.27
C GLY A 235 12.29 49.68 10.41
N MET A 236 11.54 49.68 11.52
CA MET A 236 11.01 50.92 12.09
C MET A 236 12.23 51.83 12.28
N MET A 237 12.39 52.80 11.37
CA MET A 237 13.14 53.99 11.66
C MET A 237 12.14 54.96 12.27
N ASP A 238 12.20 55.06 13.59
CA ASP A 238 11.66 56.16 14.37
C ASP A 238 12.27 57.46 13.81
N GLU A 239 11.47 58.26 13.10
CA GLU A 239 11.78 59.66 12.80
C GLU A 239 11.35 60.50 14.00
N ASP A 240 12.26 60.66 14.98
CA ASP A 240 12.20 61.71 15.98
C ASP A 240 13.48 62.55 15.92
N GLY A 241 13.33 63.88 15.75
CA GLY A 241 14.30 64.86 16.23
C GLY A 241 15.04 65.70 15.18
N GLU A 242 14.44 66.84 14.83
CA GLU A 242 15.00 68.21 14.95
C GLU A 242 16.38 68.63 14.40
N GLU A 243 16.36 69.86 13.82
CA GLU A 243 17.40 70.93 13.73
C GLU A 243 17.69 71.42 12.28
N PRO A 244 18.24 72.62 12.07
CA PRO A 244 17.96 73.94 12.67
C PRO A 244 17.76 75.04 11.58
N LEU A 245 17.25 76.22 11.96
CA LEU A 245 17.69 77.60 11.58
C LEU A 245 16.61 78.64 11.94
#